data_AF-A0A7S1SJQ8-F1
#
_entry.id   AF-A0A7S1SJQ8-F1
#
_cell.length_a   1.000
_cell.length_b   1.000
_cell.length_c   1.000
_cell.angle_alpha   90.00
_cell.angle_beta   90.00
_cell.angle_gamma   90.00
#
_symmetry.space_group_name_H-M   'P 1'
#
loop_
_entity.id
_entity.type
_entity.pdbx_description
1 polymer ?
#
loop_
_entity_poly.entity_id
_entity_poly.type
_entity_poly.pdbx_seq_one_letter_code
_entity_poly.pdbx_strand_id
1 'polypeptide(L)'
;MLAVTSGSEVLYVGDHIYGDILRSKKTLGWRTMLVLPELESELRILQNEGETLQELKTLRSQRALMEDQIERMEWQLQQGLADGRELASGSEWEAEFRRTIENLKEQRDRVHKLHSDGLRAHHERHHPIWGQVLKTSYQNSQFAQQVDNYACLYTSHVANLLMYSPEKRFRGKLDSMQHEEELTMYNLTASFEGFAYSPPDHFEIE
;
A
#
# COMPACT_ATOMS: atom_id res chain seq x y z
N MET A 1 10.99 -44.09 14.54
CA MET A 1 11.10 -42.65 14.76
C MET A 1 11.27 -41.99 13.40
N LEU A 2 10.58 -40.88 13.13
CA LEU A 2 10.81 -40.11 11.91
C LEU A 2 12.29 -39.69 11.89
N ALA A 3 12.99 -39.91 10.79
CA ALA A 3 14.42 -39.60 10.63
C ALA A 3 14.64 -38.10 10.42
N VAL A 4 14.16 -37.28 11.36
CA VAL A 4 14.31 -35.82 11.33
C VAL A 4 15.63 -35.47 11.99
N THR A 5 16.50 -34.79 11.23
CA THR A 5 17.82 -34.34 11.67
C THR A 5 17.85 -32.85 12.02
N SER A 6 16.92 -32.06 11.45
CA SER A 6 16.78 -30.62 11.71
C SER A 6 15.31 -30.21 11.80
N GLY A 7 15.01 -29.23 12.66
CA GLY A 7 13.67 -28.65 12.74
C GLY A 7 13.19 -28.07 11.41
N SER A 8 14.10 -27.63 10.55
CA SER A 8 13.78 -27.08 9.22
C SER A 8 13.23 -28.10 8.23
N GLU A 9 13.35 -29.40 8.50
CA GLU A 9 12.78 -30.49 7.71
C GLU A 9 11.30 -30.76 8.04
N VAL A 10 10.80 -30.13 9.11
CA VAL A 10 9.42 -30.25 9.56
C VAL A 10 8.65 -28.99 9.18
N LEU A 11 7.56 -29.17 8.45
CA LEU A 11 6.54 -28.13 8.22
C LEU A 11 5.37 -28.37 9.18
N TYR A 12 5.17 -27.46 10.12
CA TYR A 12 4.03 -27.45 11.00
C TYR A 12 2.92 -26.57 10.44
N VAL A 13 1.70 -27.10 10.40
CA VAL A 13 0.52 -26.42 9.87
C VAL A 13 -0.47 -26.22 11.01
N GLY A 14 -0.93 -25.00 11.22
CA GLY A 14 -1.92 -24.68 12.25
C GLY A 14 -2.76 -23.46 11.88
N ASP A 15 -3.74 -23.13 12.72
CA ASP A 15 -4.70 -22.04 12.52
C ASP A 15 -4.53 -20.93 13.58
N HIS A 16 -3.78 -21.17 14.67
CA HIS A 16 -3.57 -20.19 15.73
C HIS A 16 -2.14 -19.66 15.77
N ILE A 17 -1.93 -18.39 15.40
CA ILE A 17 -0.58 -17.77 15.34
C ILE A 17 0.24 -17.97 16.62
N TYR A 18 -0.34 -17.77 17.80
CA TYR A 18 0.41 -17.86 19.05
C TYR A 18 0.55 -19.29 19.58
N GLY A 19 -0.51 -20.09 19.52
CA GLY A 19 -0.52 -21.46 20.01
C GLY A 19 0.34 -22.37 19.14
N ASP A 20 0.19 -22.24 17.83
CA ASP A 20 0.75 -23.16 16.84
C ASP A 20 2.07 -22.65 16.26
N ILE A 21 2.08 -21.39 15.80
CA ILE A 21 3.16 -20.89 14.95
C ILE A 21 4.33 -20.37 15.78
N LEU A 22 4.07 -19.51 16.76
CA LEU A 22 5.11 -18.83 17.53
C LEU A 22 6.01 -19.80 18.31
N ARG A 23 5.38 -20.78 18.99
CA ARG A 23 6.10 -21.77 19.80
C ARG A 23 6.95 -22.69 18.93
N SER A 24 6.39 -23.19 17.83
CA SER A 24 7.07 -24.08 16.90
C SER A 24 8.27 -23.39 16.22
N LYS A 25 8.12 -22.11 15.84
CA LYS A 25 9.20 -21.34 15.21
C LYS A 25 10.31 -20.98 16.20
N LYS A 26 9.97 -20.42 17.38
CA LYS A 26 10.96 -19.90 18.33
C LYS A 26 11.70 -21.00 19.09
N THR A 27 11.02 -22.07 19.49
CA THR A 27 11.59 -23.10 20.36
C THR A 27 12.17 -24.27 19.58
N LEU A 28 11.51 -24.67 18.48
CA LEU A 28 11.86 -25.89 17.73
C LEU A 28 12.51 -25.60 16.37
N GLY A 29 12.48 -24.35 15.89
CA GLY A 29 13.02 -23.98 14.59
C GLY A 29 12.29 -24.61 13.41
N TRP A 30 11.03 -25.01 13.60
CA TRP A 30 10.21 -25.62 12.55
C TRP A 30 9.80 -24.60 11.50
N ARG A 31 9.64 -25.06 10.25
CA ARG A 31 8.93 -24.26 9.24
C ARG A 31 7.45 -24.25 9.58
N THR A 32 6.79 -23.13 9.38
CA THR A 32 5.41 -22.94 9.81
C THR A 32 4.53 -22.49 8.67
N MET A 33 3.30 -23.00 8.65
CA MET A 33 2.27 -22.60 7.72
C MET A 33 0.96 -22.31 8.46
N LEU A 34 0.32 -21.19 8.12
CA LEU A 34 -0.92 -20.76 8.74
C LEU A 34 -2.12 -21.05 7.83
N VAL A 35 -3.17 -21.64 8.39
CA VAL A 35 -4.47 -21.76 7.74
C VAL A 35 -5.33 -20.58 8.18
N LEU A 36 -5.76 -19.75 7.23
CA LEU A 36 -6.51 -18.53 7.45
C LEU A 36 -7.82 -18.55 6.65
N PRO A 37 -8.91 -19.13 7.18
CA PRO A 37 -10.18 -19.28 6.45
C PRO A 37 -10.74 -17.96 5.89
N GLU A 38 -10.59 -16.86 6.63
CA GLU A 38 -11.06 -15.51 6.28
C GLU A 38 -10.45 -14.99 4.98
N LEU A 39 -9.26 -15.50 4.61
CA LEU A 39 -8.58 -15.15 3.37
C LEU A 39 -9.46 -15.42 2.14
N GLU A 40 -10.28 -16.46 2.16
CA GLU A 40 -11.12 -16.80 1.01
C GLU A 40 -12.17 -15.71 0.74
N SER A 41 -12.87 -15.24 1.78
CA SER A 41 -13.84 -14.16 1.64
C SER A 41 -13.19 -12.86 1.17
N GLU A 42 -12.03 -12.50 1.73
CA GLU A 42 -11.32 -11.28 1.32
C GLU A 42 -10.86 -11.34 -0.13
N LEU A 43 -10.28 -12.47 -0.56
CA LEU A 43 -9.82 -12.64 -1.94
C LEU A 43 -10.98 -12.55 -2.94
N ARG A 44 -12.16 -13.09 -2.61
CA ARG A 44 -13.34 -12.97 -3.46
C ARG A 44 -13.77 -11.51 -3.63
N ILE A 45 -13.77 -10.73 -2.55
CA ILE A 45 -14.11 -9.30 -2.61
C ILE A 45 -13.05 -8.53 -3.44
N LEU A 46 -11.76 -8.76 -3.18
CA LEU A 46 -10.66 -8.13 -3.92
C LEU A 46 -10.71 -8.42 -5.42
N GLN A 47 -11.06 -9.65 -5.82
CA GLN A 47 -11.22 -10.02 -7.22
C GLN A 47 -12.38 -9.26 -7.90
N ASN A 48 -13.49 -9.08 -7.19
CA ASN A 48 -14.66 -8.38 -7.72
C ASN A 48 -14.50 -6.84 -7.74
N GLU A 49 -13.55 -6.30 -6.97
CA GLU A 49 -13.36 -4.86 -6.78
C GLU A 49 -12.05 -4.30 -7.32
N GLY A 50 -11.36 -5.06 -8.17
CA GLY A 50 -10.08 -4.65 -8.73
C GLY A 50 -10.12 -3.24 -9.33
N GLU A 51 -11.16 -2.93 -10.12
CA GLU A 51 -11.34 -1.62 -10.75
C GLU A 51 -11.57 -0.49 -9.72
N THR A 52 -12.48 -0.71 -8.75
CA THR A 52 -12.75 0.26 -7.68
C THR A 52 -11.50 0.58 -6.85
N LEU A 53 -10.69 -0.44 -6.55
CA LEU A 53 -9.43 -0.24 -5.81
C LEU A 53 -8.40 0.54 -6.62
N GLN A 54 -8.33 0.33 -7.95
CA GLN A 54 -7.47 1.13 -8.82
C GLN A 54 -7.94 2.59 -8.89
N GLU A 55 -9.24 2.83 -9.00
CA GLU A 55 -9.81 4.18 -8.97
C GLU A 55 -9.50 4.90 -7.66
N LEU A 56 -9.67 4.22 -6.52
CA LEU A 56 -9.31 4.76 -5.20
C LEU A 56 -7.81 5.10 -5.10
N LYS A 57 -6.94 4.25 -5.65
CA LYS A 57 -5.49 4.53 -5.72
C LYS A 57 -5.21 5.78 -6.55
N THR A 58 -5.85 5.93 -7.72
CA THR A 58 -5.70 7.10 -8.60
C THR A 58 -6.19 8.37 -7.93
N LEU A 59 -7.39 8.38 -7.33
CA LEU A 59 -7.93 9.53 -6.62
C LEU A 59 -6.99 9.99 -5.49
N ARG A 60 -6.38 9.05 -4.77
CA ARG A 60 -5.39 9.36 -3.74
C ARG A 60 -4.14 10.01 -4.33
N SER A 61 -3.57 9.44 -5.40
CA SER A 61 -2.39 10.00 -6.06
C SER A 61 -2.67 11.42 -6.59
N GLN A 62 -3.84 11.64 -7.20
CA GLN A 62 -4.27 12.96 -7.63
C GLN A 62 -4.37 13.95 -6.48
N ARG A 63 -4.97 13.53 -5.35
CA ARG A 63 -5.06 14.35 -4.15
C ARG A 63 -3.67 14.73 -3.62
N ALA A 64 -2.74 13.78 -3.54
CA ALA A 64 -1.38 14.04 -3.07
C ALA A 64 -0.66 15.07 -3.95
N LEU A 65 -0.75 14.92 -5.29
CA LEU A 65 -0.18 15.89 -6.22
C LEU A 65 -0.78 17.30 -6.08
N MET A 66 -2.10 17.39 -5.86
CA MET A 66 -2.77 18.68 -5.60
C MET A 66 -2.30 19.29 -4.27
N GLU A 67 -2.14 18.49 -3.22
CA GLU A 67 -1.62 18.94 -1.92
C GLU A 67 -0.21 19.50 -2.07
N ASP A 68 0.69 18.78 -2.73
CA ASP A 68 2.08 19.24 -2.99
C ASP A 68 2.11 20.55 -3.81
N GLN A 69 1.22 20.67 -4.81
CA GLN A 69 1.10 21.89 -5.61
C GLN A 69 0.58 23.07 -4.79
N ILE A 70 -0.44 22.86 -3.96
CA ILE A 70 -0.98 23.90 -3.08
C ILE A 70 0.09 24.37 -2.11
N GLU A 71 0.79 23.45 -1.44
CA GLU A 71 1.85 23.79 -0.48
C GLU A 71 2.98 24.58 -1.14
N ARG A 72 3.42 24.17 -2.33
CA ARG A 72 4.44 24.89 -3.10
C ARG A 72 3.99 26.31 -3.46
N MET A 73 2.76 26.46 -3.95
CA MET A 73 2.21 27.77 -4.31
C MET A 73 2.04 28.66 -3.08
N GLU A 74 1.48 28.15 -1.99
CA GLU A 74 1.34 28.91 -0.74
C GLU A 74 2.70 29.40 -0.22
N TRP A 75 3.74 28.55 -0.30
CA TRP A 75 5.10 28.93 0.05
C TRP A 75 5.65 30.03 -0.86
N GLN A 76 5.48 29.93 -2.18
CA GLN A 76 5.88 30.97 -3.14
C GLN A 76 5.22 32.33 -2.85
N LEU A 77 3.92 32.30 -2.56
CA LEU A 77 3.14 33.48 -2.19
C LEU A 77 3.66 34.12 -0.90
N GLN A 78 3.99 33.32 0.12
CA GLN A 78 4.53 33.80 1.39
C GLN A 78 5.91 34.46 1.23
N GLN A 79 6.76 33.91 0.36
CA GLN A 79 8.09 34.46 0.10
C GLN A 79 8.09 35.66 -0.85
N GLY A 80 6.95 36.00 -1.48
CA GLY A 80 6.90 37.03 -2.52
C GLY A 80 7.76 36.65 -3.73
N LEU A 81 7.89 35.35 -4.02
CA LEU A 81 8.70 34.81 -5.11
C LEU A 81 7.78 34.25 -6.21
N ALA A 82 7.83 34.84 -7.40
CA ALA A 82 7.32 34.24 -8.64
C ALA A 82 8.50 33.90 -9.52
N ASP A 83 8.72 32.61 -9.82
CA ASP A 83 9.79 32.16 -10.73
C ASP A 83 11.17 32.81 -10.47
N GLY A 84 11.52 32.98 -9.18
CA GLY A 84 12.80 33.57 -8.78
C GLY A 84 12.92 35.09 -8.89
N ARG A 85 11.80 35.83 -9.05
CA ARG A 85 11.76 37.30 -9.05
C ARG A 85 10.97 37.83 -7.86
N GLU A 86 11.44 38.95 -7.27
CA GLU A 86 10.73 39.68 -6.21
C GLU A 86 9.40 40.25 -6.73
N LEU A 87 8.31 39.96 -6.02
CA LEU A 87 6.97 40.47 -6.32
C LEU A 87 6.67 41.77 -5.59
N ALA A 88 6.02 42.69 -6.31
CA ALA A 88 5.32 43.81 -5.69
C ALA A 88 4.00 43.31 -5.07
N SER A 89 3.82 43.56 -3.77
CA SER A 89 2.58 43.28 -3.05
C SER A 89 1.38 44.01 -3.67
N GLY A 90 0.26 43.31 -3.85
CA GLY A 90 -0.99 43.85 -4.39
C GLY A 90 -1.10 43.83 -5.92
N SER A 91 -0.24 43.09 -6.61
CA SER A 91 -0.30 42.95 -8.07
C SER A 91 -1.50 42.10 -8.52
N GLU A 92 -1.99 42.33 -9.75
CA GLU A 92 -3.03 41.48 -10.37
C GLU A 92 -2.63 40.00 -10.41
N TRP A 93 -1.32 39.74 -10.55
CA TRP A 93 -0.74 38.41 -10.48
C TRP A 93 -0.96 37.75 -9.11
N GLU A 94 -0.77 38.47 -7.99
CA GLU A 94 -1.00 37.94 -6.64
C GLU A 94 -2.47 37.51 -6.44
N ALA A 95 -3.40 38.26 -7.01
CA ALA A 95 -4.83 37.94 -6.99
C ALA A 95 -5.17 36.72 -7.85
N GLU A 96 -4.60 36.60 -9.05
CA GLU A 96 -4.73 35.43 -9.92
C GLU A 96 -4.14 34.16 -9.28
N PHE A 97 -3.00 34.31 -8.62
CA PHE A 97 -2.31 33.23 -7.92
C PHE A 97 -3.13 32.71 -6.74
N ARG A 98 -3.67 33.60 -5.90
CA ARG A 98 -4.63 33.24 -4.83
C ARG A 98 -5.86 32.54 -5.39
N ARG A 99 -6.41 33.02 -6.51
CA ARG A 99 -7.57 32.39 -7.16
C ARG A 99 -7.24 30.97 -7.64
N THR A 100 -6.04 30.76 -8.14
CA THR A 100 -5.57 29.43 -8.58
C THR A 100 -5.45 28.48 -7.40
N ILE A 101 -4.85 28.92 -6.29
CA ILE A 101 -4.79 28.14 -5.04
C ILE A 101 -6.21 27.76 -4.56
N GLU A 102 -7.14 28.70 -4.58
CA GLU A 102 -8.52 28.44 -4.15
C GLU A 102 -9.21 27.39 -5.04
N ASN A 103 -9.05 27.48 -6.36
CA ASN A 103 -9.56 26.47 -7.29
C ASN A 103 -8.95 25.08 -7.03
N LEU A 104 -7.63 25.01 -6.81
CA LEU A 104 -6.98 23.73 -6.46
C LEU A 104 -7.50 23.16 -5.14
N LYS A 105 -7.75 24.00 -4.13
CA LYS A 105 -8.36 23.56 -2.86
C LYS A 105 -9.77 23.00 -3.08
N GLU A 106 -10.60 23.67 -3.87
CA GLU A 106 -11.94 23.16 -4.22
C GLU A 106 -11.85 21.81 -4.95
N GLN A 107 -10.93 21.65 -5.90
CA GLN A 107 -10.74 20.40 -6.63
C GLN A 107 -10.27 19.28 -5.69
N ARG A 108 -9.27 19.55 -4.84
CA ARG A 108 -8.79 18.63 -3.80
C ARG A 108 -9.93 18.16 -2.90
N ASP A 109 -10.80 19.08 -2.46
CA ASP A 109 -11.91 18.74 -1.56
C ASP A 109 -12.97 17.86 -2.24
N ARG A 110 -13.22 18.08 -3.53
CA ARG A 110 -14.07 17.20 -4.35
C ARG A 110 -13.48 15.79 -4.45
N VAL A 111 -12.18 15.69 -4.77
CA VAL A 111 -11.47 14.40 -4.85
C VAL A 111 -11.44 13.70 -3.50
N HIS A 112 -11.19 14.44 -2.41
CA HIS A 112 -11.19 13.90 -1.05
C HIS A 112 -12.56 13.30 -0.69
N LYS A 113 -13.66 13.98 -1.04
CA LYS A 113 -15.02 13.46 -0.81
C LYS A 113 -15.28 12.19 -1.61
N LEU A 114 -14.98 12.19 -2.92
CA LEU A 114 -15.14 11.00 -3.78
C LEU A 114 -14.34 9.80 -3.24
N HIS A 115 -13.08 10.03 -2.86
CA HIS A 115 -12.23 8.99 -2.29
C HIS A 115 -12.77 8.48 -0.94
N SER A 116 -13.24 9.37 -0.06
CA SER A 116 -13.82 9.00 1.23
C SER A 116 -15.10 8.17 1.08
N ASP A 117 -16.00 8.57 0.17
CA ASP A 117 -17.23 7.84 -0.13
C ASP A 117 -16.93 6.46 -0.73
N GLY A 118 -15.97 6.37 -1.67
CA GLY A 118 -15.54 5.10 -2.25
C GLY A 118 -14.89 4.17 -1.23
N LEU A 119 -14.04 4.69 -0.32
CA LEU A 119 -13.47 3.89 0.77
C LEU A 119 -14.54 3.33 1.71
N ARG A 120 -15.56 4.12 2.03
CA ARG A 120 -16.68 3.66 2.86
C ARG A 120 -17.48 2.56 2.16
N ALA A 121 -17.83 2.75 0.89
CA ALA A 121 -18.54 1.74 0.10
C ALA A 121 -17.74 0.44 -0.03
N HIS A 122 -16.41 0.52 -0.12
CA HIS A 122 -15.53 -0.65 -0.09
C HIS A 122 -15.53 -1.32 1.29
N HIS A 123 -15.41 -0.55 2.38
CA HIS A 123 -15.43 -1.07 3.75
C HIS A 123 -16.70 -1.85 4.07
N GLU A 124 -17.86 -1.35 3.63
CA GLU A 124 -19.18 -1.97 3.85
C GLU A 124 -19.34 -3.35 3.18
N ARG A 125 -18.46 -3.72 2.25
CA ARG A 125 -18.46 -5.06 1.62
C ARG A 125 -17.75 -6.12 2.46
N HIS A 126 -16.94 -5.69 3.43
CA HIS A 126 -16.28 -6.55 4.41
C HIS A 126 -17.13 -6.66 5.68
N HIS A 127 -16.52 -7.08 6.79
CA HIS A 127 -17.25 -7.16 8.06
C HIS A 127 -17.76 -5.77 8.48
N PRO A 128 -19.05 -5.60 8.82
CA PRO A 128 -19.68 -4.27 8.99
C PRO A 128 -19.08 -3.42 10.11
N ILE A 129 -18.47 -4.05 11.12
CA ILE A 129 -17.87 -3.36 12.27
C ILE A 129 -16.34 -3.26 12.15
N TRP A 130 -15.70 -4.27 11.56
CA TRP A 130 -14.25 -4.46 11.66
C TRP A 130 -13.53 -4.24 10.32
N GLY A 131 -14.26 -4.28 9.21
CA GLY A 131 -13.72 -4.20 7.87
C GLY A 131 -12.88 -5.42 7.52
N GLN A 132 -11.74 -5.16 6.88
CA GLN A 132 -10.75 -6.15 6.46
C GLN A 132 -9.93 -6.65 7.65
N VAL A 133 -9.70 -7.94 7.69
CA VAL A 133 -8.82 -8.62 8.65
C VAL A 133 -7.35 -8.36 8.30
N LEU A 134 -6.96 -8.41 7.02
CA LEU A 134 -5.56 -8.27 6.62
C LEU A 134 -5.11 -6.82 6.38
N LYS A 135 -6.06 -5.89 6.27
CA LYS A 135 -5.76 -4.48 5.94
C LYS A 135 -6.49 -3.51 6.85
N THR A 136 -5.79 -2.45 7.21
CA THR A 136 -6.37 -1.26 7.85
C THR A 136 -6.21 -0.10 6.89
N SER A 137 -7.22 0.09 6.03
CA SER A 137 -7.15 1.03 4.91
C SER A 137 -5.95 0.70 4.01
N TYR A 138 -4.92 1.55 3.98
CA TYR A 138 -3.72 1.35 3.17
C TYR A 138 -2.67 0.43 3.82
N GLN A 139 -2.63 0.38 5.15
CA GLN A 139 -1.59 -0.33 5.88
C GLN A 139 -1.99 -1.79 6.14
N ASN A 140 -1.00 -2.65 6.35
CA ASN A 140 -1.25 -3.98 6.87
C ASN A 140 -1.85 -3.87 8.28
N SER A 141 -2.83 -4.71 8.57
CA SER A 141 -3.32 -4.83 9.94
C SER A 141 -2.23 -5.43 10.84
N GLN A 142 -2.38 -5.28 12.16
CA GLN A 142 -1.51 -5.95 13.13
C GLN A 142 -1.54 -7.47 12.93
N PHE A 143 -2.71 -8.02 12.59
CA PHE A 143 -2.84 -9.44 12.28
C PHE A 143 -2.04 -9.82 11.03
N ALA A 144 -2.15 -9.07 9.93
CA ALA A 144 -1.36 -9.32 8.73
C ALA A 144 0.15 -9.24 8.99
N GLN A 145 0.60 -8.28 9.80
CA GLN A 145 1.99 -8.18 10.19
C GLN A 145 2.45 -9.39 11.02
N GLN A 146 1.58 -9.97 11.84
CA GLN A 146 1.90 -11.22 12.55
C GLN A 146 1.98 -12.41 11.59
N VAL A 147 1.06 -12.52 10.63
CA VAL A 147 1.12 -13.57 9.59
C VAL A 147 2.45 -13.49 8.85
N ASP A 148 2.84 -12.31 8.39
CA ASP A 148 4.07 -12.07 7.63
C ASP A 148 5.33 -12.43 8.44
N ASN A 149 5.39 -11.99 9.70
CA ASN A 149 6.55 -12.24 10.56
C ASN A 149 6.69 -13.72 10.97
N TYR A 150 5.59 -14.44 11.16
CA TYR A 150 5.61 -15.75 11.83
C TYR A 150 5.34 -16.92 10.90
N ALA A 151 4.50 -16.80 9.88
CA ALA A 151 4.17 -17.88 8.97
C ALA A 151 5.09 -17.85 7.74
N CYS A 152 5.77 -18.97 7.44
CA CYS A 152 6.53 -19.08 6.19
C CYS A 152 5.60 -19.19 4.97
N LEU A 153 4.41 -19.78 5.16
CA LEU A 153 3.37 -19.93 4.17
C LEU A 153 2.01 -19.66 4.83
N TYR A 154 1.03 -19.21 4.07
CA TYR A 154 -0.36 -19.17 4.52
C TYR A 154 -1.31 -19.49 3.38
N THR A 155 -2.48 -20.02 3.72
CA THR A 155 -3.52 -20.42 2.76
C THR A 155 -4.89 -20.36 3.42
N SER A 156 -5.97 -20.30 2.64
CA SER A 156 -7.33 -20.42 3.19
C SER A 156 -7.64 -21.82 3.70
N HIS A 157 -7.16 -22.85 3.00
CA HIS A 157 -7.42 -24.25 3.34
C HIS A 157 -6.20 -25.14 3.06
N VAL A 158 -5.99 -26.17 3.88
CA VAL A 158 -4.84 -27.11 3.75
C VAL A 158 -4.91 -27.88 2.42
N ALA A 159 -6.12 -28.22 1.97
CA ALA A 159 -6.31 -28.91 0.69
C ALA A 159 -5.73 -28.16 -0.51
N ASN A 160 -5.50 -26.85 -0.42
CA ASN A 160 -4.83 -26.08 -1.47
C ASN A 160 -3.41 -26.58 -1.75
N LEU A 161 -2.75 -27.25 -0.80
CA LEU A 161 -1.45 -27.89 -1.00
C LEU A 161 -1.50 -29.05 -1.98
N LEU A 162 -2.66 -29.71 -2.13
CA LEU A 162 -2.84 -30.82 -3.09
C LEU A 162 -2.73 -30.35 -4.54
N MET A 163 -2.86 -29.04 -4.78
CA MET A 163 -2.70 -28.43 -6.10
C MET A 163 -1.23 -28.23 -6.50
N TYR A 164 -0.29 -28.53 -5.58
CA TYR A 164 1.14 -28.36 -5.80
C TYR A 164 1.86 -29.71 -5.75
N SER A 165 2.98 -29.80 -6.48
CA SER A 165 3.89 -30.94 -6.35
C SER A 165 4.46 -30.99 -4.92
N PRO A 166 4.60 -32.19 -4.31
CA PRO A 166 5.32 -32.36 -3.04
C PRO A 166 6.75 -31.83 -3.05
N GLU A 167 7.38 -31.73 -4.23
CA GLU A 167 8.74 -31.20 -4.41
C GLU A 167 8.77 -29.68 -4.66
N LYS A 168 7.61 -29.00 -4.61
CA LYS A 168 7.50 -27.57 -4.89
C LYS A 168 8.35 -26.76 -3.92
N ARG A 169 9.25 -25.95 -4.49
CA ARG A 169 9.95 -24.90 -3.76
C ARG A 169 9.12 -23.63 -3.79
N PHE A 170 8.67 -23.19 -2.62
CA PHE A 170 8.03 -21.88 -2.44
C PHE A 170 9.09 -20.79 -2.32
N ARG A 171 8.85 -19.64 -2.92
CA ARG A 171 9.74 -18.47 -2.87
C ARG A 171 8.93 -17.27 -2.39
N GLY A 172 9.49 -16.51 -1.46
CA GLY A 172 8.93 -15.22 -1.04
C GLY A 172 9.07 -14.18 -2.14
N LYS A 173 8.32 -13.09 -2.00
CA LYS A 173 8.58 -11.87 -2.78
C LYS A 173 9.84 -11.19 -2.24
N LEU A 174 10.48 -10.38 -3.07
CA LEU A 174 11.56 -9.51 -2.62
C LEU A 174 10.96 -8.44 -1.71
N ASP A 175 11.58 -8.18 -0.57
CA ASP A 175 11.24 -7.03 0.27
C ASP A 175 11.56 -5.76 -0.51
N SER A 176 10.64 -4.79 -0.50
CA SER A 176 10.81 -3.51 -1.17
C SER A 176 10.84 -2.40 -0.13
N MET A 177 11.82 -1.52 -0.25
CA MET A 177 11.88 -0.28 0.52
C MET A 177 11.15 0.85 -0.22
N GLN A 178 10.77 1.91 0.50
CA GLN A 178 9.97 3.01 -0.08
C GLN A 178 10.65 3.67 -1.30
N HIS A 179 11.98 3.84 -1.27
CA HIS A 179 12.74 4.41 -2.38
C HIS A 179 12.80 3.50 -3.63
N GLU A 180 12.56 2.19 -3.47
CA GLU A 180 12.54 1.23 -4.57
C GLU A 180 11.16 1.18 -5.25
N GLU A 181 10.09 1.42 -4.49
CA GLU A 181 8.72 1.46 -5.02
C GLU A 181 8.48 2.69 -5.92
N GLU A 182 9.08 3.84 -5.57
CA GLU A 182 9.01 5.05 -6.38
C GLU A 182 9.56 4.82 -7.79
N LEU A 183 10.74 4.21 -7.92
CA LEU A 183 11.38 3.91 -9.21
C LEU A 183 10.51 3.02 -10.12
N THR A 184 9.77 2.08 -9.53
CA THR A 184 8.90 1.16 -10.28
C THR A 184 7.66 1.88 -10.81
N MET A 185 7.08 2.79 -10.03
CA MET A 185 5.95 3.63 -10.47
C MET A 185 6.37 4.63 -11.55
N TYR A 186 7.55 5.24 -11.45
CA TYR A 186 8.08 6.17 -12.46
C TYR A 186 8.33 5.49 -13.82
N ASN A 187 8.85 4.27 -13.83
CA ASN A 187 9.10 3.54 -15.08
C ASN A 187 7.81 3.12 -15.81
N LEU A 188 6.72 2.87 -15.07
CA LEU A 188 5.41 2.54 -15.62
C LEU A 188 4.63 3.78 -16.11
N THR A 189 4.79 4.94 -15.47
CA THR A 189 4.16 6.19 -15.94
C THR A 189 4.90 6.80 -17.13
N ALA A 190 6.24 6.72 -17.16
CA ALA A 190 7.06 7.17 -18.30
C ALA A 190 6.78 6.39 -19.60
N SER A 191 6.20 5.20 -19.50
CA SER A 191 5.82 4.38 -20.65
C SER A 191 4.37 4.59 -21.13
N PHE A 192 3.54 5.38 -20.42
CA PHE A 192 2.14 5.57 -20.80
C PHE A 192 1.73 6.99 -21.21
N GLU A 193 2.22 8.08 -20.63
CA GLU A 193 1.89 9.44 -21.11
C GLU A 193 3.02 10.45 -20.87
N GLY A 194 3.25 11.33 -21.85
CA GLY A 194 4.34 12.30 -21.92
C GLY A 194 4.26 13.49 -20.95
N PHE A 195 3.94 13.25 -19.68
CA PHE A 195 4.13 14.21 -18.59
C PHE A 195 5.42 13.84 -17.84
N ALA A 196 6.54 14.33 -18.35
CA ALA A 196 7.83 14.22 -17.69
C ALA A 196 7.86 15.16 -16.46
N TYR A 197 7.61 14.61 -15.27
CA TYR A 197 8.15 15.20 -14.05
C TYR A 197 9.64 14.84 -13.99
N SER A 198 10.51 15.82 -14.26
CA SER A 198 11.95 15.65 -14.10
C SER A 198 12.27 15.74 -12.60
N PRO A 199 12.89 14.72 -11.97
CA PRO A 199 13.34 14.86 -10.60
C PRO A 199 14.41 15.98 -10.52
N PRO A 200 14.50 16.70 -9.38
CA PRO A 200 15.60 17.62 -9.15
C PRO A 200 16.93 16.85 -9.13
N ASP A 201 17.94 17.36 -9.83
CA ASP A 201 19.27 16.76 -10.09
C ASP A 201 20.16 16.52 -8.84
N HIS A 202 19.61 16.52 -7.62
CA HIS A 202 20.39 16.48 -6.39
C HIS A 202 19.83 15.49 -5.37
N PHE A 203 20.09 14.22 -5.60
CA PHE A 203 20.25 13.24 -4.52
C PHE A 203 21.53 12.43 -4.77
N GLU A 204 22.66 13.13 -4.74
CA GLU A 204 23.92 12.48 -4.39
C GLU A 204 23.91 12.28 -2.87
N ILE A 205 23.77 11.04 -2.44
CA ILE A 205 23.97 10.64 -1.05
C ILE A 205 25.49 10.46 -0.88
N GLU A 206 26.14 11.36 -0.13
CA GLU A 206 27.48 11.13 0.43
C GLU A 206 27.46 10.02 1.50
#